data_AF-A0A7Y1YWQ1-F1
#
_entry.id   AF-A0A7Y1YWQ1-F1
#
_cell.length_a   1.000
_cell.length_b   1.000
_cell.length_c   1.000
_cell.angle_alpha   90.00
_cell.angle_beta   90.00
_cell.angle_gamma   90.00
#
_symmetry.space_group_name_H-M   'P 1'
#
loop_
_entity.id
_entity.type
_entity.pdbx_description
1 polymer ?
#
loop_
_entity_poly.entity_id
_entity_poly.type
_entity_poly.pdbx_seq_one_letter_code
_entity_poly.pdbx_strand_id
1 'polypeptide(L)' 'IEGMSYEEIATTMECPIGTVRSRIFRAREAIDEKLKHLVDGQ' A
#
# COMPACT_ATOMS: atom_id res chain seq x y z
N ILE A 1 12.36 -8.96 -3.90
CA ILE A 1 10.87 -8.87 -3.93
C ILE A 1 10.51 -8.70 -5.38
N GLU A 2 10.19 -9.80 -6.06
CA GLU A 2 9.54 -9.69 -7.38
C GLU A 2 8.06 -9.51 -7.10
N GLY A 3 7.58 -8.27 -7.23
CA GLY A 3 6.18 -7.90 -7.03
C GLY A 3 5.45 -7.80 -8.36
N MET A 4 4.12 -7.90 -8.32
CA MET A 4 3.27 -7.55 -9.46
C MET A 4 3.45 -6.06 -9.81
N SER A 5 3.41 -5.74 -11.09
CA SER A 5 3.29 -4.35 -11.56
C SER A 5 1.94 -3.75 -11.15
N TYR A 6 1.85 -2.42 -11.13
CA TYR A 6 0.60 -1.74 -10.79
C TYR A 6 -0.48 -1.98 -11.84
N GLU A 7 -0.09 -2.17 -13.10
CA GLU A 7 -0.94 -2.54 -14.22
C GLU A 7 -1.55 -3.93 -14.01
N GLU A 8 -0.75 -4.94 -13.64
CA GLU A 8 -1.27 -6.29 -13.36
C GLU A 8 -2.25 -6.31 -12.17
N ILE A 9 -1.95 -5.52 -11.13
CA ILE A 9 -2.86 -5.38 -9.97
C ILE A 9 -4.16 -4.69 -10.40
N ALA A 10 -4.08 -3.64 -11.21
CA ALA A 10 -5.24 -2.90 -11.71
C ALA A 10 -6.17 -3.81 -12.54
N THR A 11 -5.59 -4.61 -13.44
CA THR A 11 -6.31 -5.60 -14.25
C THR A 11 -6.93 -6.69 -13.37
N THR A 12 -6.17 -7.27 -12.45
CA THR A 12 -6.65 -8.36 -11.57
C THR A 12 -7.77 -7.89 -10.63
N MET A 13 -7.69 -6.65 -10.18
CA MET A 13 -8.66 -6.05 -9.25
C MET A 13 -9.81 -5.32 -9.95
N GLU A 14 -9.87 -5.34 -11.28
CA GLU A 14 -10.86 -4.64 -12.10
C GLU A 14 -11.04 -3.17 -11.69
N CYS A 15 -9.92 -2.48 -11.45
CA CYS A 15 -9.95 -1.10 -10.95
C CYS A 15 -8.95 -0.19 -11.69
N PRO A 16 -9.18 1.14 -11.70
CA PRO A 16 -8.23 2.08 -12.29
C PRO A 16 -6.85 2.00 -11.62
N ILE A 17 -5.78 2.16 -12.39
CA ILE A 17 -4.40 2.16 -11.85
C ILE A 17 -4.17 3.26 -10.78
N GLY A 18 -4.90 4.39 -10.85
CA GLY A 18 -4.90 5.41 -9.80
C GLY A 18 -5.46 4.91 -8.45
N THR A 19 -6.42 3.98 -8.50
CA THR A 19 -6.97 3.32 -7.31
C THR A 19 -5.94 2.41 -6.67
N VAL A 20 -5.16 1.66 -7.47
CA VAL A 20 -4.05 0.84 -6.96
C VAL A 20 -3.03 1.72 -6.22
N ARG A 21 -2.59 2.81 -6.84
CA ARG A 21 -1.65 3.77 -6.23
C ARG A 21 -2.17 4.33 -4.90
N SER A 22 -3.42 4.81 -4.88
CA SER A 22 -4.00 5.39 -3.66
C SER A 22 -4.20 4.35 -2.53
N ARG A 23 -4.58 3.11 -2.87
CA ARG A 23 -4.71 2.01 -1.90
C ARG A 23 -3.36 1.65 -1.28
N ILE A 24 -2.31 1.50 -2.09
CA ILE A 24 -0.96 1.19 -1.60
C ILE A 24 -0.44 2.31 -0.69
N PHE A 25 -0.64 3.57 -1.09
CA PHE A 25 -0.24 4.71 -0.28
C PHE A 25 -0.92 4.70 1.10
N ARG A 26 -2.26 4.59 1.14
CA ARG A 26 -3.03 4.52 2.40
C ARG A 26 -2.64 3.33 3.27
N ALA A 27 -2.38 2.18 2.65
CA ALA A 27 -1.93 0.99 3.38
C ALA A 27 -0.56 1.22 4.05
N ARG A 28 0.37 1.90 3.36
CA ARG A 28 1.67 2.26 3.93
C ARG A 28 1.54 3.24 5.09
N GLU A 29 0.72 4.28 4.95
CA GLU A 29 0.47 5.23 6.05
C GLU A 29 -0.13 4.54 7.27
N ALA A 30 -1.14 3.67 7.07
CA ALA A 30 -1.76 2.94 8.17
C ALA A 30 -0.81 1.96 8.88
N ILE A 31 0.17 1.42 8.17
CA ILE A 31 1.24 0.59 8.76
C ILE A 31 2.22 1.48 9.51
N ASP A 32 2.66 2.58 8.91
CA ASP A 32 3.60 3.54 9.52
C ASP A 32 3.06 4.12 10.83
N GLU A 33 1.79 4.50 10.88
CA GLU A 33 1.12 4.98 12.09
C GLU A 33 1.14 3.94 13.22
N LYS A 34 0.89 2.66 12.89
CA LYS A 34 0.95 1.57 13.86
C LYS A 34 2.37 1.28 14.32
N LEU A 35 3.35 1.41 13.43
CA LEU A 35 4.75 1.20 13.75
C LEU A 35 5.31 2.32 14.63
N LYS A 36 4.95 3.59 14.39
CA LYS A 36 5.35 4.71 15.24
C LYS A 36 5.07 4.46 16.71
N HIS A 37 3.87 3.98 17.05
CA HIS A 37 3.51 3.63 18.43
C HIS A 37 4.37 2.51 19.05
N LEU A 38 4.98 1.65 18.24
CA LEU A 38 5.85 0.57 18.71
C LEU A 38 7.34 0.98 18.77
N VAL A 39 7.74 1.95 17.95
CA VAL A 39 9.14 2.40 17.82
C VAL A 39 9.44 3.58 18.72
N ASP A 40 8.47 4.47 18.97
CA ASP A 40 8.62 5.62 19.88
C ASP A 40 8.36 5.26 21.35
N GLY A 41 8.15 3.97 21.66
CA GLY A 41 7.98 3.44 23.01
C GLY A 41 9.30 3.11 23.72
N GLN A 42 10.27 4.04 23.72
CA GLN A 42 11.55 3.90 24.42
C GLN A 42 11.85 5.11 25.33
#